data_AF-A0A6V8LH49-F1
#
_entry.id   AF-A0A6V8LH49-F1
#
_cell.length_a   1.000
_cell.length_b   1.000
_cell.length_c   1.000
_cell.angle_alpha   90.00
_cell.angle_beta   90.00
_cell.angle_gamma   90.00
#
_symmetry.space_group_name_H-M   'P 1'
#
loop_
_entity.id
_entity.type
_entity.pdbx_description
1 polymer ?
#
loop_
_entity_poly.entity_id
_entity_poly.type
_entity_poly.pdbx_seq_one_letter_code
_entity_poly.pdbx_strand_id
1 'polypeptide(L)'
;MGEWIPEPLPDRTEWTSGRSDGAIVDPADRVTLDESINMALLVVLESMTPAERVAFILHDVFRYSFAEVAEIVGRTPAASRQLASSARRRIRASQAPATPTAQQAGIVREFKQAWEAKDIDALVGLLDPDAAAIGDGGGIVSALLHPIEGAEQVARFFVDIAHAAPNLTLLERTVNGRPGLVEQQAGITMTVIAFDIAGDRIKHIWGIRNPEKLRPWTTG
;
A
#
# COMPACT_ATOMS: atom_id res chain seq x y z
N MET A 1 -9.82 12.42 12.78
CA MET A 1 -8.62 11.58 12.74
C MET A 1 -8.68 10.86 11.40
N GLY A 2 -7.72 11.09 10.50
CA GLY A 2 -7.68 10.38 9.22
C GLY A 2 -7.54 8.87 9.44
N GLU A 3 -7.91 8.09 8.44
CA GLU A 3 -7.83 6.64 8.48
C GLU A 3 -6.36 6.20 8.52
N TRP A 4 -6.01 5.30 9.45
CA TRP A 4 -4.65 4.81 9.61
C TRP A 4 -4.29 3.84 8.48
N ILE A 5 -3.20 4.11 7.76
CA ILE A 5 -2.72 3.31 6.62
C ILE A 5 -1.43 2.58 7.03
N PRO A 6 -1.18 1.32 6.63
CA PRO A 6 0.08 0.63 6.92
C PRO A 6 1.33 1.40 6.48
N GLU A 7 2.48 1.08 7.06
CA GLU A 7 3.75 1.74 6.72
C GLU A 7 4.14 1.48 5.26
N PRO A 8 4.38 2.55 4.46
CA PRO A 8 4.83 2.40 3.10
C PRO A 8 6.33 2.09 3.10
N LEU A 9 6.72 1.00 2.45
CA LEU A 9 8.11 0.54 2.41
C LEU A 9 8.69 0.81 1.01
N PRO A 10 9.82 1.51 0.90
CA PRO A 10 10.53 1.64 -0.38
C PRO A 10 11.10 0.30 -0.82
N ASP A 11 11.61 0.24 -2.05
CA ASP A 11 12.30 -0.95 -2.55
C ASP A 11 13.41 -1.37 -1.58
N ARG A 12 13.58 -2.67 -1.35
CA ARG A 12 14.67 -3.19 -0.52
C ARG A 12 16.05 -2.82 -1.07
N THR A 13 16.20 -2.63 -2.38
CA THR A 13 17.46 -2.13 -2.94
C THR A 13 17.73 -0.68 -2.55
N GLU A 14 16.69 0.13 -2.35
CA GLU A 14 16.79 1.53 -1.92
C GLU A 14 17.08 1.65 -0.41
N TRP A 15 16.72 0.63 0.40
CA TRP A 15 17.07 0.55 1.83
C TRP A 15 18.57 0.42 2.10
N THR A 16 19.31 -0.15 1.15
CA THR A 16 20.72 -0.55 1.36
C THR A 16 21.76 0.55 1.09
N SER A 17 21.34 1.74 0.66
CA SER A 17 22.24 2.87 0.39
C SER A 17 22.99 3.42 1.62
N GLY A 18 22.79 2.84 2.82
CA GLY A 18 23.53 3.14 4.05
C GLY A 18 24.36 2.00 4.66
N ARG A 19 24.38 0.76 4.13
CA ARG A 19 25.19 -0.35 4.69
C ARG A 19 25.70 -1.27 3.59
N SER A 20 26.95 -1.05 3.20
CA SER A 20 27.75 -2.04 2.47
C SER A 20 28.09 -3.20 3.40
N ASP A 21 27.38 -4.31 3.28
CA ASP A 21 27.96 -5.62 3.57
C ASP A 21 27.28 -6.69 2.71
N GLY A 22 28.11 -7.34 1.89
CA GLY A 22 27.71 -8.25 0.82
C GLY A 22 27.23 -9.60 1.34
N ALA A 23 25.94 -9.70 1.65
CA ALA A 23 25.24 -10.98 1.64
C ALA A 23 24.50 -11.12 0.30
N ILE A 24 25.00 -12.00 -0.56
CA ILE A 24 24.30 -12.42 -1.77
C ILE A 24 23.06 -13.19 -1.31
N VAL A 25 21.93 -12.49 -1.22
CA VAL A 25 20.61 -13.11 -1.05
C VAL A 25 20.21 -13.70 -2.39
N ASP A 26 19.85 -14.98 -2.39
CA ASP A 26 19.44 -15.75 -3.58
C ASP A 26 18.32 -15.00 -4.35
N PRO A 27 18.46 -14.77 -5.67
CA PRO A 27 17.42 -14.16 -6.50
C PRO A 27 16.07 -14.85 -6.41
N ALA A 28 16.03 -16.17 -6.18
CA ALA A 28 14.78 -16.93 -6.08
C ALA A 28 14.01 -16.66 -4.77
N ASP A 29 14.71 -16.35 -3.67
CA ASP A 29 14.11 -15.94 -2.39
C ASP A 29 13.65 -14.47 -2.41
N ARG A 30 14.18 -13.66 -3.35
CA ARG A 30 13.71 -12.29 -3.58
C ARG A 30 12.37 -12.28 -4.32
N VAL A 31 12.25 -13.05 -5.41
CA VAL A 31 11.05 -13.09 -6.25
C VAL A 31 9.84 -13.69 -5.52
N THR A 32 10.03 -14.71 -4.68
CA THR A 32 8.93 -15.38 -3.98
C THR A 32 8.36 -14.58 -2.79
N LEU A 33 9.19 -13.73 -2.15
CA LEU A 33 8.76 -12.89 -1.04
C LEU A 33 8.22 -11.52 -1.50
N ASP A 34 8.76 -10.97 -2.61
CA ASP A 34 8.37 -9.66 -3.17
C ASP A 34 6.92 -9.62 -3.65
N GLU A 35 6.39 -10.75 -4.12
CA GLU A 35 5.02 -10.79 -4.68
C GLU A 35 3.92 -10.83 -3.60
N SER A 36 4.31 -11.03 -2.34
CA SER A 36 3.39 -11.47 -1.28
C SER A 36 2.85 -10.36 -0.36
N ILE A 37 3.45 -9.16 -0.34
CA ILE A 37 3.06 -8.09 0.62
C ILE A 37 2.77 -6.78 -0.12
N ASN A 38 1.54 -6.63 -0.62
CA ASN A 38 1.07 -5.35 -1.15
C ASN A 38 0.29 -4.55 -0.10
N MET A 39 0.05 -3.27 -0.37
CA MET A 39 -0.71 -2.38 0.52
C MET A 39 -2.12 -2.87 0.82
N ALA A 40 -2.85 -3.41 -0.16
CA ALA A 40 -4.19 -3.94 0.05
C ALA A 40 -4.21 -5.07 1.10
N LEU A 41 -3.26 -6.00 1.05
CA LEU A 41 -3.11 -7.07 2.03
C LEU A 41 -2.78 -6.51 3.41
N LEU A 42 -1.87 -5.53 3.50
CA LEU A 42 -1.49 -4.92 4.77
C LEU A 42 -2.69 -4.20 5.41
N VAL A 43 -3.49 -3.48 4.63
CA VAL A 43 -4.73 -2.84 5.11
C VAL A 43 -5.69 -3.89 5.66
N VAL A 44 -5.83 -5.02 4.96
CA VAL A 44 -6.71 -6.12 5.39
C VAL A 44 -6.21 -6.76 6.68
N LEU A 45 -4.91 -7.04 6.79
CA LEU A 45 -4.31 -7.58 8.03
C LEU A 45 -4.50 -6.62 9.21
N GLU A 46 -4.40 -5.30 8.96
CA GLU A 46 -4.58 -4.30 10.00
C GLU A 46 -6.05 -4.20 10.46
N SER A 47 -7.01 -4.45 9.58
CA SER A 47 -8.44 -4.50 9.91
C SER A 47 -8.86 -5.70 10.77
N MET A 48 -7.98 -6.70 10.93
CA MET A 48 -8.28 -7.90 11.73
C MET A 48 -8.09 -7.65 13.22
N THR A 49 -8.77 -8.46 14.03
CA THR A 49 -8.44 -8.52 15.46
C THR A 49 -7.01 -9.05 15.66
N PRO A 50 -6.30 -8.65 16.73
CA PRO A 50 -4.96 -9.16 17.01
C PRO A 50 -4.90 -10.70 17.05
N ALA A 51 -5.94 -11.35 17.58
CA ALA A 51 -6.02 -12.80 17.65
C ALA A 51 -6.19 -13.47 16.27
N GLU A 52 -6.97 -12.88 15.35
CA GLU A 52 -7.08 -13.37 13.97
C GLU A 52 -5.73 -13.26 13.25
N ARG A 53 -5.05 -12.12 13.38
CA ARG A 53 -3.75 -11.86 12.75
C ARG A 53 -2.68 -12.84 13.25
N VAL A 54 -2.55 -13.00 14.57
CA VAL A 54 -1.59 -13.94 15.17
C VAL A 54 -1.91 -15.38 14.78
N ALA A 55 -3.18 -15.78 14.84
CA ALA A 55 -3.58 -17.15 14.46
C ALA A 55 -3.25 -17.46 13.00
N PHE A 56 -3.50 -16.51 12.09
CA PHE A 56 -3.15 -16.63 10.68
C PHE A 56 -1.63 -16.68 10.48
N ILE A 57 -0.87 -15.72 11.00
CA ILE A 57 0.59 -15.65 10.79
C ILE A 57 1.28 -16.91 11.30
N LEU A 58 1.00 -17.32 12.54
CA LEU A 58 1.67 -18.48 13.13
C LEU A 58 1.33 -19.78 12.40
N HIS A 59 0.06 -19.98 12.02
CA HIS A 59 -0.35 -21.21 11.39
C HIS A 59 -0.07 -21.25 9.88
N ASP A 60 -0.41 -20.20 9.14
CA ASP A 60 -0.34 -20.19 7.67
C ASP A 60 1.06 -19.84 7.16
N VAL A 61 1.79 -18.95 7.85
CA VAL A 61 3.15 -18.52 7.46
C VAL A 61 4.21 -19.40 8.14
N PHE A 62 4.16 -19.49 9.47
CA PHE A 62 5.16 -20.22 10.26
C PHE A 62 4.85 -21.70 10.46
N ARG A 63 3.70 -22.20 9.96
CA ARG A 63 3.31 -23.61 9.97
C ARG A 63 3.14 -24.23 11.37
N TYR A 64 2.86 -23.43 12.40
CA TYR A 64 2.55 -23.92 13.74
C TYR A 64 1.23 -24.70 13.73
N SER A 65 1.11 -25.70 14.60
CA SER A 65 -0.14 -26.41 14.82
C SER A 65 -1.16 -25.52 15.56
N PHE A 66 -2.45 -25.81 15.40
CA PHE A 66 -3.48 -25.08 16.15
C PHE A 66 -3.43 -25.29 17.67
N ALA A 67 -2.72 -26.32 18.14
CA ALA A 67 -2.44 -26.52 19.55
C ALA A 67 -1.44 -25.48 20.06
N GLU A 68 -0.31 -25.33 19.37
CA GLU A 68 0.71 -24.32 19.72
C GLU A 68 0.17 -22.89 19.58
N VAL A 69 -0.61 -22.62 18.53
CA VAL A 69 -1.26 -21.32 18.35
C VAL A 69 -2.23 -21.02 19.49
N ALA A 70 -3.03 -22.01 19.92
CA ALA A 70 -3.99 -21.87 21.01
C ALA A 70 -3.34 -21.47 22.33
N GLU A 71 -2.17 -22.01 22.63
CA GLU A 71 -1.37 -21.62 23.80
C GLU A 71 -0.96 -20.14 23.73
N ILE A 72 -0.54 -19.67 22.56
CA ILE A 72 -0.07 -18.29 22.36
C ILE A 72 -1.23 -17.28 22.39
N VAL A 73 -2.36 -17.58 21.74
CA VAL A 73 -3.51 -16.64 21.68
C VAL A 73 -4.45 -16.75 22.89
N GLY A 74 -4.18 -17.67 23.83
CA GLY A 74 -5.02 -17.89 25.01
C GLY A 74 -6.42 -18.40 24.67
N ARG A 75 -6.54 -19.33 23.72
CA ARG A 75 -7.83 -19.90 23.24
C ARG A 75 -7.76 -21.41 23.12
N THR A 76 -8.87 -22.05 22.72
CA THR A 76 -8.87 -23.47 22.38
C THR A 76 -8.37 -23.70 20.94
N PRO A 77 -7.82 -24.88 20.60
CA PRO A 77 -7.42 -25.18 19.22
C PRO A 77 -8.56 -25.02 18.20
N ALA A 78 -9.80 -25.29 18.60
CA ALA A 78 -10.99 -25.07 17.78
C ALA A 78 -11.25 -23.57 17.52
N ALA A 79 -11.13 -22.72 18.55
CA ALA A 79 -11.26 -21.28 18.39
C ALA A 79 -10.12 -20.69 17.54
N SER A 80 -8.88 -21.17 17.70
CA SER A 80 -7.74 -20.76 16.85
C SER A 80 -7.95 -21.10 15.38
N ARG A 81 -8.57 -22.27 15.08
CA ARG A 81 -8.98 -22.63 13.71
C ARG A 81 -9.99 -21.65 13.13
N GLN A 82 -10.97 -21.24 13.93
CA GLN A 82 -12.00 -20.30 13.50
C GLN A 82 -11.41 -18.91 13.22
N LEU A 83 -10.48 -18.45 14.05
CA LEU A 83 -9.74 -17.20 13.85
C LEU A 83 -8.94 -17.21 12.54
N ALA A 84 -8.14 -18.26 12.30
CA ALA A 84 -7.38 -18.40 11.06
C ALA A 84 -8.29 -18.51 9.82
N SER A 85 -9.41 -19.24 9.92
CA SER A 85 -10.41 -19.33 8.84
C SER A 85 -11.04 -17.96 8.53
N SER A 86 -11.36 -17.18 9.56
CA SER A 86 -11.89 -15.82 9.42
C SER A 86 -10.89 -14.90 8.72
N ALA A 87 -9.62 -14.93 9.13
CA ALA A 87 -8.54 -14.20 8.49
C ALA A 87 -8.39 -14.55 7.01
N ARG A 88 -8.35 -15.85 6.66
CA ARG A 88 -8.29 -16.33 5.26
C ARG A 88 -9.46 -15.84 4.42
N ARG A 89 -10.68 -15.81 5.00
CA ARG A 89 -11.86 -15.31 4.29
C ARG A 89 -11.70 -13.83 3.93
N ARG A 90 -11.18 -13.01 4.85
CA ARG A 90 -10.92 -11.59 4.62
C ARG A 90 -9.83 -11.39 3.55
N ILE A 91 -8.72 -12.14 3.64
CA ILE A 91 -7.62 -12.06 2.65
C ILE A 91 -8.10 -12.46 1.25
N ARG A 92 -8.86 -13.55 1.13
CA ARG A 92 -9.41 -13.96 -0.18
C ARG A 92 -10.38 -12.94 -0.76
N ALA A 93 -11.14 -12.26 0.08
CA ALA A 93 -12.03 -11.19 -0.37
C ALA A 93 -11.26 -9.96 -0.87
N SER A 94 -10.00 -9.79 -0.46
CA SER A 94 -9.17 -8.64 -0.83
C SER A 94 -8.12 -8.94 -1.90
N GLN A 95 -7.88 -10.21 -2.24
CA GLN A 95 -6.93 -10.56 -3.29
C GLN A 95 -7.55 -10.34 -4.67
N ALA A 96 -7.22 -9.21 -5.30
CA ALA A 96 -7.37 -9.05 -6.74
C ALA A 96 -6.34 -9.96 -7.47
N PRO A 97 -6.65 -10.45 -8.69
CA PRO A 97 -5.70 -11.23 -9.48
C PRO A 97 -4.38 -10.49 -9.65
N ALA A 98 -3.26 -11.23 -9.63
CA ALA A 98 -1.95 -10.68 -9.90
C ALA A 98 -1.92 -10.14 -11.35
N THR A 99 -2.00 -8.81 -11.48
CA THR A 99 -1.79 -8.13 -12.76
C THR A 99 -0.27 -8.03 -12.97
N PRO A 100 0.27 -8.28 -14.18
CA PRO A 100 1.70 -8.19 -14.41
C PRO A 100 2.26 -6.82 -14.00
N THR A 101 3.36 -6.80 -13.25
CA THR A 101 3.95 -5.58 -12.67
C THR A 101 4.25 -4.51 -13.72
N ALA A 102 4.63 -4.91 -14.94
CA ALA A 102 4.89 -3.98 -16.04
C ALA A 102 3.63 -3.22 -16.50
N GLN A 103 2.47 -3.89 -16.52
CA GLN A 103 1.20 -3.26 -16.85
C GLN A 103 0.79 -2.27 -15.75
N GLN A 104 0.92 -2.68 -14.48
CA GLN A 104 0.67 -1.79 -13.33
C GLN A 104 1.58 -0.55 -13.36
N ALA A 105 2.85 -0.71 -13.73
CA ALA A 105 3.78 0.42 -13.86
C ALA A 105 3.38 1.37 -14.99
N GLY A 106 2.83 0.84 -16.09
CA GLY A 106 2.25 1.66 -17.17
C GLY A 106 1.08 2.52 -16.67
N ILE A 107 0.13 1.92 -15.97
CA ILE A 107 -1.04 2.61 -15.40
C ILE A 107 -0.62 3.70 -14.41
N VAL A 108 0.34 3.42 -13.52
CA VAL A 108 0.86 4.42 -12.56
C VAL A 108 1.56 5.58 -13.27
N ARG A 109 2.29 5.30 -14.36
CA ARG A 109 2.92 6.33 -15.19
C ARG A 109 1.90 7.19 -15.92
N GLU A 110 0.87 6.58 -16.50
CA GLU A 110 -0.24 7.30 -17.14
C GLU A 110 -0.99 8.18 -16.14
N PHE A 111 -1.24 7.65 -14.93
CA PHE A 111 -1.83 8.43 -13.83
C PHE A 111 -0.97 9.63 -13.46
N LYS A 112 0.36 9.44 -13.32
CA LYS A 112 1.32 10.53 -13.07
C LYS A 112 1.23 11.58 -14.17
N GLN A 113 1.27 11.18 -15.44
CA GLN A 113 1.24 12.11 -16.58
C GLN A 113 -0.08 12.90 -16.64
N ALA A 114 -1.22 12.22 -16.44
CA ALA A 114 -2.52 12.87 -16.39
C ALA A 114 -2.63 13.85 -15.21
N TRP A 115 -2.08 13.49 -14.05
CA TRP A 115 -2.05 14.35 -12.88
C TRP A 115 -1.17 15.59 -13.10
N GLU A 116 0.03 15.43 -13.64
CA GLU A 116 0.93 16.55 -14.00
C GLU A 116 0.28 17.48 -15.05
N ALA A 117 -0.44 16.91 -16.02
CA ALA A 117 -1.17 17.63 -17.04
C ALA A 117 -2.48 18.27 -16.55
N LYS A 118 -2.94 17.93 -15.34
CA LYS A 118 -4.23 18.34 -14.76
C LYS A 118 -5.42 17.90 -15.62
N ASP A 119 -5.28 16.74 -16.25
CA ASP A 119 -6.27 16.16 -17.16
C ASP A 119 -7.25 15.27 -16.36
N ILE A 120 -8.40 15.86 -16.02
CA ILE A 120 -9.45 15.17 -15.27
C ILE A 120 -10.00 13.97 -16.04
N ASP A 121 -10.19 14.10 -17.36
CA ASP A 121 -10.81 13.06 -18.17
C ASP A 121 -9.88 11.84 -18.29
N ALA A 122 -8.57 12.08 -18.48
CA ALA A 122 -7.57 11.04 -18.46
C ALA A 122 -7.48 10.34 -17.10
N LEU A 123 -7.52 11.09 -15.98
CA LEU A 123 -7.55 10.52 -14.63
C LEU A 123 -8.80 9.64 -14.41
N VAL A 124 -9.99 10.13 -14.79
CA VAL A 124 -11.24 9.34 -14.70
C VAL A 124 -11.14 8.07 -15.54
N GLY A 125 -10.52 8.14 -16.72
CA GLY A 125 -10.29 6.98 -17.59
C GLY A 125 -9.52 5.84 -16.91
N LEU A 126 -8.59 6.17 -16.01
CA LEU A 126 -7.73 5.23 -15.28
C LEU A 126 -8.34 4.71 -13.97
N LEU A 127 -9.41 5.33 -13.47
CA LEU A 127 -10.03 5.00 -12.19
C LEU A 127 -11.17 3.98 -12.38
N ASP A 128 -11.34 3.11 -11.39
CA ASP A 128 -12.57 2.33 -11.23
C ASP A 128 -13.74 3.29 -10.91
N PRO A 129 -14.97 3.07 -11.41
CA PRO A 129 -16.11 3.92 -11.08
C PRO A 129 -16.31 4.12 -9.57
N ASP A 130 -16.05 3.08 -8.78
CA ASP A 130 -16.16 3.06 -7.33
C ASP A 130 -14.80 3.27 -6.65
N ALA A 131 -13.82 3.88 -7.34
CA ALA A 131 -12.49 4.09 -6.80
C ALA A 131 -12.53 4.94 -5.53
N ALA A 132 -11.66 4.62 -4.57
CA ALA A 132 -11.54 5.37 -3.33
C ALA A 132 -10.11 5.86 -3.08
N ALA A 133 -9.97 7.12 -2.65
CA ALA A 133 -8.72 7.70 -2.19
C ALA A 133 -8.76 7.96 -0.69
N ILE A 134 -7.74 7.50 0.03
CA ILE A 134 -7.63 7.59 1.49
C ILE A 134 -6.28 8.20 1.84
N GLY A 135 -6.25 9.07 2.85
CA GLY A 135 -5.05 9.76 3.29
C GLY A 135 -4.74 9.52 4.77
N ASP A 136 -3.48 9.27 5.09
CA ASP A 136 -3.01 9.10 6.47
C ASP A 136 -1.99 10.18 6.83
N GLY A 137 -2.41 11.12 7.68
CA GLY A 137 -1.54 12.16 8.25
C GLY A 137 -1.02 11.83 9.64
N GLY A 138 -1.36 10.68 10.21
CA GLY A 138 -0.99 10.25 11.56
C GLY A 138 -1.59 11.12 12.68
N GLY A 139 -2.54 12.01 12.37
CA GLY A 139 -2.99 13.07 13.28
C GLY A 139 -1.95 14.19 13.48
N ILE A 140 -0.82 14.14 12.78
CA ILE A 140 0.30 15.10 12.88
C ILE A 140 0.18 16.16 11.78
N VAL A 141 -0.13 15.72 10.55
CA VAL A 141 -0.32 16.59 9.40
C VAL A 141 -1.73 16.43 8.84
N SER A 142 -2.21 17.45 8.12
CA SER A 142 -3.49 17.36 7.42
C SER A 142 -3.45 16.23 6.39
N ALA A 143 -4.50 15.42 6.34
CA ALA A 143 -4.73 14.39 5.34
C ALA A 143 -6.23 14.31 5.07
N LEU A 144 -6.63 13.48 4.10
CA LEU A 144 -8.04 13.20 3.86
C LEU A 144 -8.69 12.71 5.16
N LEU A 145 -9.61 13.51 5.70
CA LEU A 145 -10.32 13.20 6.94
C LEU A 145 -11.35 12.09 6.74
N HIS A 146 -11.87 11.98 5.51
CA HIS A 146 -12.78 10.95 5.04
C HIS A 146 -12.31 10.46 3.68
N PRO A 147 -12.52 9.18 3.35
CA PRO A 147 -12.29 8.67 2.01
C PRO A 147 -13.03 9.51 0.97
N ILE A 148 -12.36 9.78 -0.15
CA ILE A 148 -13.01 10.32 -1.35
C ILE A 148 -13.40 9.13 -2.20
N GLU A 149 -14.68 9.00 -2.49
CA GLU A 149 -15.24 7.89 -3.27
C GLU A 149 -15.72 8.39 -4.63
N GLY A 150 -15.55 7.56 -5.65
CA GLY A 150 -15.96 7.80 -7.03
C GLY A 150 -14.85 8.36 -7.91
N ALA A 151 -14.73 7.82 -9.13
CA ALA A 151 -13.69 8.18 -10.09
C ALA A 151 -13.58 9.70 -10.32
N GLU A 152 -14.70 10.38 -10.57
CA GLU A 152 -14.69 11.84 -10.82
C GLU A 152 -14.24 12.65 -9.61
N GLN A 153 -14.70 12.26 -8.43
CA GLN A 153 -14.38 12.97 -7.18
C GLN A 153 -12.90 12.81 -6.84
N VAL A 154 -12.37 11.59 -7.00
CA VAL A 154 -10.95 11.29 -6.85
C VAL A 154 -10.11 12.07 -7.87
N ALA A 155 -10.50 12.07 -9.16
CA ALA A 155 -9.76 12.80 -10.20
C ALA A 155 -9.68 14.31 -9.93
N ARG A 156 -10.82 14.94 -9.60
CA ARG A 156 -10.88 16.38 -9.24
C ARG A 156 -9.98 16.69 -8.06
N PHE A 157 -10.00 15.84 -7.03
CA PHE A 157 -9.15 16.01 -5.84
C PHE A 157 -7.65 16.05 -6.19
N PHE A 158 -7.17 15.14 -7.05
CA PHE A 158 -5.76 15.17 -7.47
C PHE A 158 -5.42 16.42 -8.27
N VAL A 159 -6.31 16.87 -9.17
CA VAL A 159 -6.11 18.13 -9.90
C VAL A 159 -6.07 19.34 -8.97
N ASP A 160 -6.93 19.39 -7.95
CA ASP A 160 -6.91 20.45 -6.93
C ASP A 160 -5.57 20.49 -6.18
N ILE A 161 -4.99 19.33 -5.86
CA ILE A 161 -3.63 19.25 -5.28
C ILE A 161 -2.59 19.84 -6.24
N ALA A 162 -2.64 19.48 -7.53
CA ALA A 162 -1.69 20.00 -8.53
C ALA A 162 -1.84 21.51 -8.77
N HIS A 163 -3.00 22.10 -8.48
CA HIS A 163 -3.17 23.55 -8.45
C HIS A 163 -2.60 24.19 -7.18
N ALA A 164 -2.82 23.57 -6.02
CA ALA A 164 -2.35 24.07 -4.74
C ALA A 164 -0.83 23.98 -4.55
N ALA A 165 -0.19 23.00 -5.19
CA ALA A 165 1.24 22.72 -5.08
C ALA A 165 1.93 22.70 -6.47
N PRO A 166 2.17 23.87 -7.10
CA PRO A 166 2.71 23.92 -8.47
C PRO A 166 4.18 23.50 -8.59
N ASN A 167 4.92 23.42 -7.48
CA ASN A 167 6.36 23.06 -7.44
C ASN A 167 6.58 21.62 -6.96
N LEU A 168 5.56 20.78 -7.08
CA LEU A 168 5.54 19.40 -6.63
C LEU A 168 6.19 18.51 -7.69
N THR A 169 7.16 17.71 -7.27
CA THR A 169 7.81 16.71 -8.13
C THR A 169 7.21 15.33 -7.84
N LEU A 170 6.73 14.64 -8.86
CA LEU A 170 6.28 13.25 -8.77
C LEU A 170 7.36 12.30 -9.26
N LEU A 171 7.73 11.34 -8.42
CA LEU A 171 8.69 10.29 -8.74
C LEU A 171 8.01 8.93 -8.79
N GLU A 172 8.24 8.17 -9.86
CA GLU A 172 7.88 6.75 -9.92
C GLU A 172 8.82 5.95 -9.00
N ARG A 173 8.26 5.21 -8.05
CA ARG A 173 9.01 4.37 -7.09
C ARG A 173 8.26 3.08 -6.81
N THR A 174 8.97 2.10 -6.28
CA THR A 174 8.36 0.88 -5.73
C THR A 174 7.87 1.17 -4.32
N VAL A 175 6.58 0.94 -4.05
CA VAL A 175 5.93 1.04 -2.73
C VAL A 175 5.38 -0.34 -2.37
N ASN A 176 5.92 -0.97 -1.34
CA ASN A 176 5.54 -2.31 -0.87
C ASN A 176 5.53 -3.34 -2.03
N GLY A 177 6.63 -3.37 -2.79
CA GLY A 177 6.82 -4.30 -3.91
C GLY A 177 6.00 -4.00 -5.17
N ARG A 178 5.24 -2.90 -5.21
CA ARG A 178 4.41 -2.52 -6.37
C ARG A 178 4.72 -1.11 -6.88
N PRO A 179 4.41 -0.81 -8.15
CA PRO A 179 4.54 0.55 -8.67
C PRO A 179 3.71 1.54 -7.86
N GLY A 180 4.32 2.67 -7.50
CA GLY A 180 3.71 3.77 -6.76
C GLY A 180 4.35 5.11 -7.11
N LEU A 181 3.91 6.16 -6.40
CA LEU A 181 4.43 7.51 -6.59
C LEU A 181 4.94 8.09 -5.27
N VAL A 182 5.97 8.92 -5.36
CA VAL A 182 6.45 9.75 -4.25
C VAL A 182 6.31 11.21 -4.65
N GLU A 183 5.61 11.96 -3.83
CA GLU A 183 5.47 13.40 -3.92
C GLU A 183 6.62 14.08 -3.16
N GLN A 184 7.35 14.96 -3.84
CA GLN A 184 8.42 15.74 -3.23
C GLN A 184 8.22 17.24 -3.41
N GLN A 185 8.63 17.99 -2.40
CA GLN A 185 8.76 19.43 -2.46
C GLN A 185 10.17 19.82 -2.00
N ALA A 186 10.93 20.49 -2.88
CA ALA A 186 12.33 20.85 -2.63
C ALA A 186 13.20 19.65 -2.17
N GLY A 187 12.97 18.47 -2.74
CA GLY A 187 13.70 17.22 -2.43
C GLY A 187 13.24 16.50 -1.15
N ILE A 188 12.30 17.07 -0.41
CA ILE A 188 11.71 16.47 0.79
C ILE A 188 10.47 15.67 0.39
N THR A 189 10.42 14.41 0.78
CA THR A 189 9.25 13.55 0.60
C THR A 189 8.08 14.03 1.46
N MET A 190 6.99 14.43 0.82
CA MET A 190 5.78 14.95 1.47
C MET A 190 4.67 13.91 1.55
N THR A 191 4.58 13.06 0.52
CA THR A 191 3.55 12.01 0.41
C THR A 191 4.13 10.80 -0.30
N VAL A 192 3.80 9.61 0.18
CA VAL A 192 3.99 8.35 -0.57
C VAL A 192 2.62 7.84 -0.97
N ILE A 193 2.46 7.47 -2.25
CA ILE A 193 1.20 7.08 -2.85
C ILE A 193 1.30 5.64 -3.32
N ALA A 194 0.47 4.78 -2.74
CA ALA A 194 0.30 3.40 -3.16
C ALA A 194 -1.02 3.21 -3.89
N PHE A 195 -1.02 2.27 -4.83
CA PHE A 195 -2.17 1.95 -5.67
C PHE A 195 -2.60 0.50 -5.49
N ASP A 196 -3.91 0.28 -5.46
CA ASP A 196 -4.52 -1.01 -5.75
C ASP A 196 -5.09 -0.97 -7.16
N ILE A 197 -4.59 -1.86 -8.02
CA ILE A 197 -4.96 -1.91 -9.43
C ILE A 197 -5.62 -3.26 -9.69
N ALA A 198 -6.85 -3.21 -10.20
CA ALA A 198 -7.64 -4.36 -10.59
C ALA A 198 -7.83 -4.33 -12.11
N GLY A 199 -7.13 -5.22 -12.82
CA GLY A 199 -7.12 -5.21 -14.29
C GLY A 199 -6.39 -3.98 -14.83
N ASP A 200 -7.11 -3.11 -15.53
CA ASP A 200 -6.61 -1.87 -16.13
C ASP A 200 -7.02 -0.61 -15.35
N ARG A 201 -7.68 -0.75 -14.19
CA ARG A 201 -8.20 0.36 -13.40
C ARG A 201 -7.64 0.42 -11.99
N ILE A 202 -7.44 1.65 -11.51
CA ILE A 202 -7.08 1.94 -10.13
C ILE A 202 -8.35 1.92 -9.27
N LYS A 203 -8.38 1.03 -8.28
CA LYS A 203 -9.50 0.86 -7.35
C LYS A 203 -9.31 1.59 -6.04
N HIS A 204 -8.09 1.57 -5.50
CA HIS A 204 -7.77 2.29 -4.27
C HIS A 204 -6.48 3.09 -4.42
N ILE A 205 -6.47 4.28 -3.83
CA ILE A 205 -5.28 5.12 -3.71
C ILE A 205 -5.07 5.44 -2.24
N TRP A 206 -3.87 5.16 -1.75
CA TRP A 206 -3.47 5.46 -0.38
C TRP A 206 -2.37 6.51 -0.38
N GLY A 207 -2.66 7.70 0.13
CA GLY A 207 -1.70 8.79 0.31
C GLY A 207 -1.19 8.87 1.75
N ILE A 208 0.02 8.40 2.00
CA ILE A 208 0.66 8.44 3.31
C ILE A 208 1.46 9.73 3.44
N ARG A 209 1.04 10.60 4.37
CA ARG A 209 1.69 11.87 4.71
C ARG A 209 2.29 11.90 6.11
N ASN A 210 2.00 10.91 6.94
CA ASN A 210 2.50 10.80 8.30
C ASN A 210 4.05 10.87 8.33
N PRO A 211 4.66 11.94 8.89
CA PRO A 211 6.11 12.13 8.85
C PRO A 211 6.91 11.00 9.50
N GLU A 212 6.33 10.28 10.47
CA GLU A 212 6.98 9.14 11.11
C GLU A 212 7.16 7.97 10.14
N LYS A 213 6.16 7.74 9.28
CA LYS A 213 6.16 6.69 8.25
C LYS A 213 6.97 7.08 7.01
N LEU A 214 7.29 8.36 6.84
CA LEU A 214 8.07 8.87 5.72
C LEU A 214 9.58 8.86 5.95
N ARG A 215 10.05 8.53 7.16
CA ARG A 215 11.49 8.46 7.48
C ARG A 215 12.30 7.54 6.55
N PRO A 216 11.80 6.38 6.09
CA PRO A 216 12.53 5.53 5.14
C PRO A 216 12.66 6.14 3.74
N TRP A 217 11.91 7.19 3.43
CA TRP A 217 11.79 7.79 2.09
C TRP A 217 12.68 9.04 1.93
N THR A 218 13.86 9.03 2.54
CA THR A 218 14.85 10.10 2.39
C THR A 218 15.57 9.95 1.05
N THR A 219 15.57 11.01 0.25
CA THR A 219 16.45 11.10 -0.91
C THR A 219 17.89 11.28 -0.44
N GLY A 220 18.81 10.49 -1.01
CA GLY A 220 20.25 10.79 -0.97
C GLY A 220 20.61 12.00 -1.82
#